data_AF-A0A017TI60-F1
#
_entry.id   AF-A0A017TI60-F1
#
_cell.length_a   1.000
_cell.length_b   1.000
_cell.length_c   1.000
_cell.angle_alpha   90.00
_cell.angle_beta   90.00
_cell.angle_gamma   90.00
#
_symmetry.space_group_name_H-M   'P 1'
#
loop_
_entity.id
_entity.type
_entity.pdbx_description
1 polymer ?
#
loop_
_entity_poly.entity_id
_entity_poly.type
_entity_poly.pdbx_seq_one_letter_code
_entity_poly.pdbx_strand_id
1 'polypeptide(L)'
;MNVIEARRPRHLIIRVDRGDELPTVLAQALDEIEAKAGWIEGTGTLEAAEIAPADPSARGRLSPRRIEGPSEVVSLTGSIASQGGVSNVRLWVTLARETEFGLQLAAGELLWGRALALELLVTAFDDVILARIPDERSGQTVLAAQAGALSAPGAPAMPVHAAQSPASSGATTPNPLPTASMSPATSSTTFAQPAPAQAATGQTFQGGSPVPADAPRTMTLESPRPSAAEPSRAPATDLAAAPGHTAPQRPARQATQHEEAYPEIGDLVTHFHFGECEVIGSDGERIRLRQERDGRVREVALTMLKIEAPVLDPVTGKHRFKLARKH
;
A
#
# COMPACT_ATOMS: atom_id res chain seq x y z
N MET A 1 -4.58 19.16 -7.57
CA MET A 1 -4.86 18.26 -6.43
C MET A 1 -6.23 17.68 -6.68
N ASN A 2 -6.32 16.37 -6.90
CA ASN A 2 -7.60 15.69 -7.11
C ASN A 2 -8.06 15.18 -5.75
N VAL A 3 -9.26 15.59 -5.31
CA VAL A 3 -9.86 15.17 -4.05
C VAL A 3 -11.12 14.38 -4.38
N ILE A 4 -11.23 13.19 -3.82
CA ILE A 4 -12.37 12.29 -3.99
C ILE A 4 -12.90 12.00 -2.58
N GLU A 5 -14.17 12.30 -2.35
CA GLU A 5 -14.83 12.04 -1.07
C GLU A 5 -15.56 10.68 -1.16
N ALA A 6 -15.31 9.79 -0.21
CA ALA A 6 -16.07 8.55 -0.03
C ALA A 6 -16.92 8.68 1.24
N ARG A 7 -18.22 8.42 1.14
CA ARG A 7 -19.19 8.58 2.23
C ARG A 7 -19.70 7.26 2.77
N ARG A 8 -19.43 6.15 2.08
CA ARG A 8 -19.86 4.80 2.48
C ARG A 8 -18.67 3.86 2.61
N PRO A 9 -17.80 4.06 3.62
CA PRO A 9 -16.73 3.12 3.90
C PRO A 9 -17.28 1.85 4.58
N ARG A 10 -16.84 0.69 4.10
CA ARG A 10 -17.07 -0.62 4.71
C ARG A 10 -15.71 -1.23 5.05
N HIS A 11 -15.53 -1.60 6.32
CA HIS A 11 -14.30 -2.24 6.78
C HIS A 11 -14.43 -3.76 6.75
N LEU A 12 -13.40 -4.42 6.23
CA LEU A 12 -13.32 -5.86 6.08
C LEU A 12 -12.00 -6.34 6.68
N ILE A 13 -12.02 -7.48 7.34
CA ILE A 13 -10.83 -8.16 7.83
C ILE A 13 -10.67 -9.42 6.98
N ILE A 14 -9.56 -9.53 6.27
CA ILE A 14 -9.25 -10.67 5.39
C ILE A 14 -8.03 -11.38 5.95
N ARG A 15 -8.17 -12.68 6.20
CA ARG A 15 -7.03 -13.56 6.47
C ARG A 15 -6.65 -14.26 5.18
N VAL A 16 -5.38 -14.18 4.80
CA VAL A 16 -4.84 -14.93 3.67
C VAL A 16 -4.09 -16.12 4.23
N ASP A 17 -4.50 -17.32 3.82
CA ASP A 17 -3.98 -18.56 4.35
C ASP A 17 -2.71 -18.98 3.61
N ARG A 18 -2.03 -19.97 4.18
CA ARG A 18 -0.78 -20.48 3.63
C ARG A 18 -0.97 -21.02 2.20
N GLY A 19 -0.12 -20.58 1.29
CA GLY A 19 -0.08 -21.04 -0.10
C GLY A 19 -0.86 -20.17 -1.07
N ASP A 20 -1.70 -19.26 -0.59
CA ASP A 20 -2.43 -18.32 -1.43
C ASP A 20 -1.48 -17.33 -2.13
N GLU A 21 -1.81 -16.96 -3.36
CA GLU A 21 -0.98 -16.09 -4.20
C GLU A 21 -1.59 -14.70 -4.35
N LEU A 22 -0.88 -13.70 -3.82
CA LEU A 22 -1.17 -12.28 -4.01
C LEU A 22 -0.51 -11.76 -5.30
N PRO A 23 -1.11 -10.76 -5.97
CA PRO A 23 -2.37 -10.08 -5.64
C PRO A 23 -3.64 -10.82 -6.11
N THR A 24 -3.51 -11.94 -6.83
CA THR A 24 -4.62 -12.62 -7.52
C THR A 24 -5.77 -13.05 -6.61
N VAL A 25 -5.48 -13.78 -5.52
CA VAL A 25 -6.52 -14.27 -4.60
C VAL A 25 -7.28 -13.10 -3.96
N LEU A 26 -6.58 -12.01 -3.64
CA LEU A 26 -7.21 -10.82 -3.06
C LEU A 26 -8.13 -10.12 -4.06
N ALA A 27 -7.72 -9.98 -5.33
CA ALA A 27 -8.58 -9.41 -6.36
C ALA A 27 -9.87 -10.23 -6.54
N GLN A 28 -9.77 -11.56 -6.54
CA GLN A 28 -10.94 -12.44 -6.62
C GLN A 28 -11.87 -12.27 -5.42
N ALA A 29 -11.33 -12.32 -4.20
CA ALA A 29 -12.13 -12.18 -2.97
C ALA A 29 -12.85 -10.81 -2.90
N LEU A 30 -12.21 -9.75 -3.38
CA LEU A 30 -12.80 -8.41 -3.45
C LEU A 30 -13.88 -8.29 -4.54
N ASP A 31 -13.72 -8.98 -5.66
CA ASP A 31 -14.74 -9.04 -6.70
C ASP A 31 -16.00 -9.78 -6.24
N GLU A 32 -15.85 -10.88 -5.48
CA GLU A 32 -16.98 -11.65 -4.92
C GLU A 32 -17.87 -10.83 -3.98
N ILE A 33 -17.31 -9.81 -3.32
CA ILE A 33 -18.04 -8.89 -2.41
C ILE A 33 -18.32 -7.52 -3.03
N GLU A 34 -18.09 -7.39 -4.34
CA GLU A 34 -18.31 -6.19 -5.15
C GLU A 34 -17.52 -4.94 -4.69
N ALA A 35 -16.35 -5.13 -4.07
CA ALA A 35 -15.48 -4.02 -3.66
C ALA A 35 -14.68 -3.48 -4.85
N LYS A 36 -15.21 -2.46 -5.53
CA LYS A 36 -14.59 -1.86 -6.74
C LYS A 36 -13.61 -0.72 -6.47
N ALA A 37 -13.66 -0.15 -5.27
CA ALA A 37 -12.78 0.90 -4.82
C ALA A 37 -12.44 0.69 -3.34
N GLY A 38 -11.24 1.06 -2.93
CA GLY A 38 -10.85 0.91 -1.54
C GLY A 38 -9.36 1.06 -1.28
N TRP A 39 -9.04 0.96 0.00
CA TRP A 39 -7.70 0.98 0.54
C TRP A 39 -7.41 -0.33 1.29
N ILE A 40 -6.18 -0.82 1.21
CA ILE A 40 -5.75 -2.07 1.83
C ILE A 40 -4.52 -1.78 2.68
N GLU A 41 -4.51 -2.33 3.89
CA GLU A 41 -3.38 -2.31 4.81
C GLU A 41 -3.20 -3.71 5.40
N GLY A 42 -1.98 -4.11 5.75
CA GLY A 42 -1.78 -5.42 6.37
C GLY A 42 -0.35 -5.72 6.79
N THR A 43 -0.23 -6.83 7.51
CA THR A 43 1.02 -7.39 8.04
C THR A 43 0.98 -8.92 8.02
N GLY A 44 2.11 -9.56 8.30
CA GLY A 44 2.23 -11.01 8.42
C GLY A 44 3.51 -11.55 7.78
N THR A 45 3.42 -12.67 7.06
CA THR A 45 4.58 -13.37 6.51
C THR A 45 4.31 -13.93 5.12
N LEU A 46 5.32 -13.86 4.25
CA LEU A 46 5.34 -14.44 2.92
C LEU A 46 6.38 -15.58 2.85
N GLU A 47 6.07 -16.65 2.12
CA GLU A 47 7.03 -17.73 1.81
C GLU A 47 8.03 -17.31 0.72
N ALA A 48 7.57 -16.50 -0.22
CA ALA A 48 8.35 -15.92 -1.30
C ALA A 48 7.61 -14.70 -1.87
N ALA A 49 8.36 -13.77 -2.48
CA ALA A 49 7.79 -12.57 -3.09
C ALA A 49 8.56 -12.14 -4.34
N GLU A 50 7.86 -11.50 -5.28
CA GLU A 50 8.43 -10.77 -6.40
C GLU A 50 8.02 -9.30 -6.29
N ILE A 51 9.01 -8.43 -6.13
CA ILE A 51 8.80 -7.00 -5.96
C ILE A 51 9.46 -6.21 -7.09
N ALA A 52 8.77 -5.20 -7.60
CA ALA A 52 9.35 -4.22 -8.51
C ALA A 52 9.73 -2.95 -7.75
N PRO A 53 10.95 -2.40 -7.93
CA PRO A 53 11.30 -1.12 -7.35
C PRO A 53 10.38 -0.02 -7.90
N ALA A 54 10.09 0.99 -7.08
CA ALA A 54 9.41 2.19 -7.56
C ALA A 54 10.31 2.90 -8.60
N ASP A 55 9.93 2.88 -9.88
CA ASP A 55 10.55 3.75 -10.88
C ASP A 55 9.68 5.00 -11.08
N PRO A 56 10.07 6.16 -10.53
CA PRO A 56 9.36 7.41 -10.76
C PRO A 56 9.56 7.93 -12.20
N SER A 57 10.58 7.45 -12.93
CA SER A 57 10.97 8.00 -14.22
C SER A 57 10.25 7.35 -15.40
N ALA A 58 9.54 6.23 -15.18
CA ALA A 58 8.71 5.48 -16.13
C ALA A 58 9.36 5.12 -17.48
N ARG A 59 10.64 5.45 -17.70
CA ARG A 59 11.36 5.21 -18.96
C ARG A 59 12.01 3.83 -19.03
N GLY A 60 11.97 3.07 -17.94
CA GLY A 60 12.38 1.68 -17.93
C GLY A 60 11.87 0.98 -16.69
N ARG A 61 10.92 0.04 -16.85
CA ARG A 61 10.51 -0.82 -15.76
C ARG A 61 11.75 -1.55 -15.25
N LEU A 62 12.18 -1.23 -14.03
CA LEU A 62 13.27 -1.94 -13.39
C LEU A 62 12.90 -3.42 -13.31
N SER A 63 13.87 -4.29 -13.57
CA SER A 63 13.65 -5.73 -13.53
C SER A 63 13.12 -6.11 -12.14
N PRO A 64 11.98 -6.82 -12.08
CA PRO A 64 11.48 -7.34 -10.82
C PRO A 64 12.54 -8.15 -10.09
N ARG A 65 12.56 -8.03 -8.76
CA ARG A 65 13.44 -8.80 -7.90
C ARG A 65 12.65 -9.85 -7.17
N ARG A 66 13.07 -11.10 -7.32
CA ARG A 66 12.54 -12.23 -6.58
C ARG A 66 13.27 -12.41 -5.25
N ILE A 67 12.50 -12.61 -4.20
CA ILE A 67 12.94 -12.85 -2.83
C ILE A 67 12.44 -14.24 -2.46
N GLU A 68 13.39 -15.16 -2.28
CA GLU A 68 13.13 -16.52 -1.84
C GLU A 68 13.26 -16.63 -0.32
N GLY A 69 12.41 -17.48 0.26
CA GLY A 69 12.39 -17.82 1.67
C GLY A 69 11.48 -16.92 2.53
N PRO A 70 11.15 -17.38 3.75
CA PRO A 70 10.25 -16.68 4.65
C PRO A 70 10.69 -15.24 4.90
N SER A 71 9.78 -14.30 4.69
CA SER A 71 10.00 -12.87 4.93
C SER A 71 8.82 -12.29 5.71
N GLU A 72 9.12 -11.47 6.71
CA GLU A 72 8.12 -10.72 7.47
C GLU A 72 7.63 -9.51 6.66
N VAL A 73 6.32 -9.33 6.60
CA VAL A 73 5.67 -8.16 6.02
C VAL A 73 5.55 -7.09 7.09
N VAL A 74 6.52 -6.18 7.11
CA VAL A 74 6.57 -5.04 8.04
C VAL A 74 5.43 -4.06 7.76
N SER A 75 5.14 -3.84 6.47
CA SER A 75 4.01 -3.04 6.02
C SER A 75 3.58 -3.48 4.64
N LEU A 76 2.28 -3.66 4.45
CA LEU A 76 1.64 -3.80 3.15
C LEU A 76 0.57 -2.72 3.04
N THR A 77 0.59 -1.94 1.97
CA THR A 77 -0.40 -0.90 1.68
C THR A 77 -0.80 -0.97 0.23
N GLY A 78 -2.04 -0.60 -0.10
CA GLY A 78 -2.49 -0.68 -1.48
C GLY A 78 -3.84 -0.06 -1.74
N SER A 79 -4.21 -0.04 -3.03
CA SER A 79 -5.50 0.48 -3.48
C SER A 79 -6.19 -0.48 -4.42
N ILE A 80 -7.52 -0.48 -4.33
CA ILE A 80 -8.44 -1.21 -5.20
C ILE A 80 -8.97 -0.23 -6.24
N ALA A 81 -8.83 -0.56 -7.52
CA ALA A 81 -9.34 0.26 -8.61
C ALA A 81 -9.52 -0.58 -9.88
N SER A 82 -10.37 -0.13 -10.79
CA SER A 82 -10.51 -0.74 -12.11
C SER A 82 -9.38 -0.33 -13.06
N GLN A 83 -8.93 -1.25 -13.91
CA GLN A 83 -8.02 -0.96 -15.02
C GLN A 83 -8.54 -1.70 -16.25
N GLY A 84 -8.94 -0.97 -17.30
CA GLY A 84 -9.58 -1.57 -18.48
C GLY A 84 -10.88 -2.31 -18.15
N GLY A 85 -11.64 -1.84 -17.15
CA GLY A 85 -12.92 -2.44 -16.73
C GLY A 85 -12.80 -3.66 -15.81
N VAL A 86 -11.59 -4.12 -15.51
CA VAL A 86 -11.34 -5.24 -14.58
C VAL A 86 -10.85 -4.69 -13.25
N SER A 87 -11.36 -5.20 -12.12
CA SER A 87 -10.85 -4.84 -10.80
C SER A 87 -9.40 -5.26 -10.67
N ASN A 88 -8.57 -4.37 -10.18
CA ASN A 88 -7.15 -4.61 -9.99
C ASN A 88 -6.70 -4.06 -8.63
N VAL A 89 -5.84 -4.83 -7.97
CA VAL A 89 -5.22 -4.44 -6.72
C VAL A 89 -3.76 -4.09 -6.98
N ARG A 90 -3.33 -2.93 -6.51
CA ARG A 90 -1.92 -2.53 -6.52
C ARG A 90 -1.41 -2.44 -5.10
N LEU A 91 -0.43 -3.27 -4.78
CA LEU A 91 0.13 -3.41 -3.43
C LEU A 91 1.57 -2.93 -3.41
N TRP A 92 1.94 -2.21 -2.36
CA TRP A 92 3.30 -1.84 -1.99
C TRP A 92 3.63 -2.53 -0.68
N VAL A 93 4.85 -3.06 -0.60
CA VAL A 93 5.27 -3.86 0.55
C VAL A 93 6.66 -3.44 1.02
N THR A 94 6.87 -3.52 2.34
CA THR A 94 8.18 -3.55 3.00
C THR A 94 8.36 -4.90 3.66
N LEU A 95 9.39 -5.62 3.25
CA LEU A 95 9.74 -6.95 3.72
C LEU A 95 10.99 -6.89 4.57
N ALA A 96 10.99 -7.63 5.68
CA ALA A 96 12.15 -7.87 6.52
C ALA A 96 12.50 -9.35 6.51
N ARG A 97 13.79 -9.67 6.42
CA ARG A 97 14.27 -11.04 6.58
C ARG A 97 15.63 -11.05 7.26
N GLU A 98 15.87 -12.09 8.05
CA GLU A 98 17.18 -12.34 8.62
C GLU A 98 18.07 -13.06 7.61
N THR A 99 19.31 -12.62 7.48
CA THR A 99 20.33 -13.23 6.62
C THR A 99 21.62 -13.41 7.42
N GLU A 100 22.63 -14.06 6.82
CA GLU A 100 23.96 -14.16 7.43
C GLU A 100 24.62 -12.80 7.71
N PHE A 101 24.19 -11.74 7.03
CA PHE A 101 24.64 -10.36 7.23
C PHE A 101 23.72 -9.55 8.16
N GLY A 102 22.80 -10.21 8.87
CA GLY A 102 21.80 -9.60 9.73
C GLY A 102 20.48 -9.29 9.03
N LEU A 103 19.70 -8.38 9.62
CA LEU A 103 18.37 -8.00 9.15
C LEU A 103 18.48 -7.20 7.83
N GLN A 104 17.85 -7.70 6.78
CA GLN A 104 17.76 -7.04 5.48
C GLN A 104 16.33 -6.59 5.20
N LEU A 105 16.19 -5.38 4.65
CA LEU A 105 14.93 -4.83 4.20
C LEU A 105 14.86 -4.80 2.67
N ALA A 106 13.68 -5.08 2.14
CA ALA A 106 13.36 -4.92 0.73
C ALA A 106 11.99 -4.24 0.60
N ALA A 107 11.85 -3.29 -0.31
CA ALA A 107 10.59 -2.58 -0.52
C ALA A 107 10.30 -2.34 -1.99
N GLY A 108 9.02 -2.36 -2.37
CA GLY A 108 8.59 -2.19 -3.75
C GLY A 108 7.12 -2.51 -3.98
N GLU A 109 6.71 -2.43 -5.23
CA GLU A 109 5.40 -2.89 -5.68
C GLU A 109 5.38 -4.43 -5.68
N LEU A 110 4.44 -5.03 -4.98
CA LEU A 110 4.29 -6.48 -4.90
C LEU A 110 3.60 -6.98 -6.18
N LEU A 111 4.36 -7.61 -7.07
CA LEU A 111 3.86 -8.19 -8.31
C LEU A 111 3.30 -9.60 -8.09
N TRP A 112 3.95 -10.35 -7.20
CA TRP A 112 3.56 -11.68 -6.80
C TRP A 112 4.03 -11.97 -5.38
N GLY A 113 3.27 -12.73 -4.60
CA GLY A 113 3.74 -13.23 -3.31
C GLY A 113 2.91 -14.41 -2.84
N ARG A 114 3.58 -15.40 -2.26
CA ARG A 114 2.92 -16.55 -1.65
C ARG A 114 2.81 -16.36 -0.14
N ALA A 115 1.58 -16.32 0.37
CA ALA A 115 1.34 -16.11 1.79
C ALA A 115 1.77 -17.32 2.61
N LEU A 116 2.38 -17.06 3.76
CA LEU A 116 2.48 -18.04 4.85
C LEU A 116 1.33 -17.80 5.85
N ALA A 117 1.12 -16.53 6.23
CA ALA A 117 -0.05 -16.04 6.94
C ALA A 117 -0.09 -14.51 6.80
N LEU A 118 -1.21 -13.94 6.36
CA LEU A 118 -1.38 -12.47 6.32
C LEU A 118 -2.72 -12.07 6.91
N GLU A 119 -2.73 -10.91 7.56
CA GLU A 119 -3.92 -10.25 8.05
C GLU A 119 -4.04 -8.89 7.37
N LEU A 120 -5.16 -8.67 6.69
CA LEU A 120 -5.42 -7.48 5.91
C LEU A 120 -6.66 -6.76 6.46
N LEU A 121 -6.53 -5.45 6.64
CA LEU A 121 -7.64 -4.53 6.80
C LEU A 121 -7.94 -3.91 5.43
N VAL A 122 -9.17 -4.08 4.96
CA VAL A 122 -9.63 -3.45 3.73
C VAL A 122 -10.72 -2.44 4.06
N THR A 123 -10.57 -1.21 3.58
CA THR A 123 -11.62 -0.19 3.60
C THR A 123 -12.17 -0.05 2.19
N ALA A 124 -13.29 -0.71 1.91
CA ALA A 124 -14.01 -0.60 0.65
C ALA A 124 -14.87 0.67 0.63
N PHE A 125 -14.93 1.34 -0.53
CA PHE A 125 -15.74 2.54 -0.74
C PHE A 125 -16.92 2.21 -1.66
N ASP A 126 -18.09 1.97 -1.08
CA ASP A 126 -19.25 1.46 -1.83
C ASP A 126 -19.93 2.55 -2.69
N ASP A 127 -19.59 3.83 -2.49
CA ASP A 127 -20.14 4.98 -3.23
C ASP A 127 -19.18 5.59 -4.25
N VAL A 128 -17.99 5.03 -4.40
CA VAL A 128 -16.95 5.54 -5.30
C VAL A 128 -16.49 4.42 -6.22
N ILE A 129 -16.28 4.75 -7.50
CA ILE A 129 -15.58 3.88 -8.44
C ILE A 129 -14.25 4.53 -8.80
N LEU A 130 -13.17 3.80 -8.54
CA LEU A 130 -11.82 4.25 -8.87
C LEU A 130 -11.33 3.54 -10.13
N ALA A 131 -10.63 4.28 -10.97
CA ALA A 131 -10.01 3.78 -12.18
C ALA A 131 -8.53 4.18 -12.22
N ARG A 132 -7.73 3.31 -12.82
CA ARG A 132 -6.31 3.50 -13.12
C ARG A 132 -6.19 3.98 -14.56
N ILE A 133 -5.86 5.25 -14.73
CA ILE A 133 -5.78 5.93 -16.04
C ILE A 133 -4.31 6.25 -16.33
N PRO A 134 -3.77 5.92 -17.52
CA PRO A 134 -2.45 6.38 -17.92
C PRO A 134 -2.46 7.91 -18.04
N ASP A 135 -1.58 8.58 -17.30
CA ASP A 135 -1.31 10.01 -17.45
C ASP A 135 -0.23 10.20 -18.51
N GLU A 136 -0.62 10.69 -19.68
CA GLU A 136 0.28 10.91 -20.83
C GLU A 136 1.47 11.82 -20.49
N ARG A 137 1.29 12.74 -19.54
CA ARG A 137 2.33 13.69 -19.17
C ARG A 137 3.44 13.05 -18.34
N SER A 138 3.08 12.15 -17.45
CA SER A 138 4.04 11.46 -16.57
C SER A 138 4.45 10.07 -17.06
N GLY A 139 3.68 9.49 -17.98
CA GLY A 139 3.79 8.08 -18.35
C GLY A 139 3.37 7.12 -17.22
N GLN A 140 2.84 7.65 -16.11
CA GLN A 140 2.44 6.85 -14.95
C GLN A 140 0.94 6.56 -14.98
N THR A 141 0.54 5.48 -14.32
CA THR A 141 -0.87 5.21 -14.09
C THR A 141 -1.32 5.92 -12.83
N VAL A 142 -2.25 6.87 -12.97
CA VAL A 142 -2.81 7.65 -11.88
C VAL A 142 -4.19 7.11 -11.48
N LEU A 143 -4.53 7.29 -10.21
CA LEU A 143 -5.84 6.96 -9.68
C LEU A 143 -6.80 8.12 -9.95
N ALA A 144 -7.97 7.83 -10.52
CA ALA A 144 -9.01 8.80 -10.81
C ALA A 144 -10.39 8.24 -10.43
N ALA A 145 -11.28 9.12 -9.95
CA ALA A 145 -12.69 8.76 -9.82
C ALA A 145 -13.30 8.65 -11.22
N GLN A 146 -14.04 7.58 -11.46
CA GLN A 146 -14.82 7.45 -12.67
C GLN A 146 -16.20 8.08 -12.42
N ALA A 147 -16.51 9.14 -13.17
CA ALA A 147 -17.83 9.77 -13.12
C ALA A 147 -18.85 8.84 -13.80
N GLY A 148 -19.50 7.99 -13.03
CA GLY A 148 -20.54 7.13 -13.56
C GLY A 148 -21.02 6.06 -12.57
N ALA A 149 -22.34 6.04 -12.38
CA ALA A 149 -23.14 4.86 -12.01
C ALA A 149 -23.44 4.54 -10.54
N LEU A 150 -23.53 5.54 -9.66
CA LEU A 150 -24.46 5.43 -8.50
C LEU A 150 -25.43 6.62 -8.48
N SER A 151 -26.17 6.78 -9.58
CA SER A 151 -27.46 7.46 -9.49
C SER A 151 -28.36 6.61 -8.60
N ALA A 152 -28.63 7.10 -7.39
CA ALA A 152 -29.47 6.42 -6.42
C ALA A 152 -30.82 6.01 -7.04
N PRO A 153 -31.25 4.74 -6.92
CA PRO A 153 -32.63 4.38 -7.19
C PRO A 153 -33.49 4.86 -6.01
N GLY A 154 -34.50 5.69 -6.28
CA GLY A 154 -35.64 5.83 -5.37
C GLY A 154 -36.02 7.27 -5.01
N ALA A 155 -36.57 8.01 -5.97
CA ALA A 155 -37.80 8.73 -5.65
C ALA A 155 -38.92 7.68 -5.54
N PRO A 156 -39.74 7.68 -4.47
CA PRO A 156 -40.81 6.71 -4.33
C PRO A 156 -41.85 6.92 -5.44
N ALA A 157 -41.91 5.97 -6.37
CA ALA A 157 -43.04 5.89 -7.29
C ALA A 157 -44.30 5.66 -6.46
N MET A 158 -45.23 6.62 -6.50
CA MET A 158 -46.54 6.49 -5.88
C MET A 158 -47.24 5.20 -6.35
N PRO A 159 -47.98 4.51 -5.47
CA PRO A 159 -48.69 3.30 -5.83
C PRO A 159 -49.86 3.67 -6.77
N VAL A 160 -49.73 3.35 -8.04
CA VAL A 160 -50.90 3.34 -8.94
C VAL A 160 -51.66 2.04 -8.65
N HIS A 161 -52.71 2.16 -7.84
CA HIS A 161 -53.75 1.15 -7.77
C HIS A 161 -54.34 0.93 -9.17
N ALA A 162 -54.12 -0.24 -9.75
CA ALA A 162 -54.88 -0.71 -10.90
C ALA A 162 -55.29 -2.17 -10.69
N ALA A 163 -56.59 -2.30 -10.44
CA ALA A 163 -57.52 -3.41 -10.53
C ALA A 163 -57.02 -4.81 -10.99
N GLN A 164 -57.49 -5.78 -10.21
CA GLN A 164 -57.54 -7.21 -10.47
C GLN A 164 -58.39 -7.58 -11.70
N SER A 165 -58.06 -8.74 -12.31
CA SER A 165 -58.93 -9.87 -12.73
C SER A 165 -58.62 -10.41 -14.15
N PRO A 166 -59.04 -11.64 -14.55
CA PRO A 166 -58.65 -12.94 -14.00
C PRO A 166 -58.29 -13.99 -15.09
N ALA A 167 -57.78 -15.14 -14.64
CA ALA A 167 -57.77 -16.50 -15.20
C ALA A 167 -58.01 -16.75 -16.71
N SER A 168 -57.11 -17.55 -17.32
CA SER A 168 -57.44 -18.40 -18.46
C SER A 168 -56.65 -19.72 -18.37
N SER A 169 -57.40 -20.80 -18.19
CA SER A 169 -56.97 -22.20 -18.26
C SER A 169 -56.91 -22.68 -19.72
N GLY A 170 -56.01 -23.62 -20.02
CA GLY A 170 -56.00 -24.46 -21.23
C GLY A 170 -54.60 -25.05 -21.46
N ALA A 171 -54.27 -26.27 -21.03
CA ALA A 171 -54.67 -27.60 -21.52
C ALA A 171 -53.81 -28.14 -22.69
N THR A 172 -53.19 -29.32 -22.46
CA THR A 172 -52.84 -30.42 -23.41
C THR A 172 -51.73 -30.12 -24.46
N THR A 173 -50.76 -30.98 -24.84
CA THR A 173 -50.51 -32.45 -24.81
C THR A 173 -49.04 -32.74 -25.26
N PRO A 174 -48.55 -34.01 -25.35
CA PRO A 174 -47.12 -34.43 -25.20
C PRO A 174 -46.34 -34.84 -26.48
N ASN A 175 -45.00 -34.95 -26.32
CA ASN A 175 -43.98 -35.79 -27.02
C ASN A 175 -43.83 -35.66 -28.58
N PRO A 176 -42.69 -36.02 -29.25
CA PRO A 176 -41.79 -37.17 -29.01
C PRO A 176 -40.26 -36.96 -29.17
N LEU A 177 -39.49 -38.00 -28.78
CA LEU A 177 -38.09 -38.25 -29.12
C LEU A 177 -37.81 -38.17 -30.64
N PRO A 178 -36.53 -37.93 -31.01
CA PRO A 178 -35.93 -38.77 -32.04
C PRO A 178 -34.54 -39.33 -31.65
N THR A 179 -34.38 -40.60 -32.02
CA THR A 179 -33.16 -41.41 -32.12
C THR A 179 -32.42 -41.10 -33.43
N ALA A 180 -31.08 -40.98 -33.41
CA ALA A 180 -30.10 -41.42 -34.44
C ALA A 180 -28.76 -40.66 -34.20
N SER A 181 -27.69 -41.32 -33.75
CA SER A 181 -26.67 -41.98 -34.60
C SER A 181 -26.22 -41.15 -35.81
N MET A 182 -25.03 -40.51 -35.71
CA MET A 182 -23.94 -40.56 -36.70
C MET A 182 -22.63 -40.03 -36.07
N SER A 183 -21.61 -40.89 -36.01
CA SER A 183 -20.19 -40.51 -36.08
C SER A 183 -19.71 -40.76 -37.53
N PRO A 184 -18.43 -40.55 -37.89
CA PRO A 184 -17.49 -39.45 -37.63
C PRO A 184 -17.02 -38.79 -38.95
N ALA A 185 -16.42 -37.58 -38.91
CA ALA A 185 -15.61 -37.09 -40.01
C ALA A 185 -14.47 -36.17 -39.54
N THR A 186 -13.28 -36.71 -39.74
CA THR A 186 -11.95 -36.11 -39.85
C THR A 186 -11.88 -34.65 -40.33
N SER A 187 -11.17 -33.82 -39.56
CA SER A 187 -10.41 -32.66 -40.08
C SER A 187 -9.10 -32.54 -39.31
N SER A 188 -8.07 -33.17 -39.84
CA SER A 188 -6.67 -33.02 -39.45
C SER A 188 -6.14 -31.69 -39.97
N THR A 189 -5.97 -30.70 -39.09
CA THR A 189 -5.17 -29.50 -39.40
C THR A 189 -3.74 -29.74 -38.95
N THR A 190 -2.92 -30.08 -39.94
CA THR A 190 -1.46 -30.13 -39.90
C THR A 190 -0.88 -28.78 -39.49
N PHE A 191 -0.19 -28.71 -38.36
CA PHE A 191 0.81 -27.67 -38.09
C PHE A 191 2.18 -28.31 -37.89
N ALA A 192 3.14 -27.70 -38.56
CA ALA A 192 4.45 -28.22 -38.89
C ALA A 192 5.34 -28.51 -37.66
N GLN A 193 5.97 -29.67 -37.72
CA GLN A 193 7.08 -30.11 -36.88
C GLN A 193 8.39 -29.46 -37.39
N PRO A 194 9.15 -28.71 -36.60
CA PRO A 194 10.48 -28.28 -37.00
C PRO A 194 11.46 -29.46 -36.97
N ALA A 195 12.24 -29.56 -38.06
CA ALA A 195 13.18 -30.63 -38.35
C ALA A 195 14.40 -30.66 -37.41
N PRO A 196 15.01 -31.83 -37.18
CA PRO A 196 16.30 -31.97 -36.51
C PRO A 196 17.45 -31.61 -37.46
N ALA A 197 18.31 -30.68 -37.05
CA ALA A 197 19.56 -30.38 -37.75
C ALA A 197 20.57 -31.52 -37.55
N GLN A 198 20.89 -32.22 -38.63
CA GLN A 198 22.04 -33.13 -38.70
C GLN A 198 23.28 -32.39 -39.19
N ALA A 199 24.38 -32.75 -38.53
CA ALA A 199 25.79 -32.66 -38.89
C ALA A 199 26.19 -32.26 -40.32
N ALA A 200 27.09 -31.29 -40.41
CA ALA A 200 28.09 -31.19 -41.46
C ALA A 200 29.49 -31.17 -40.85
N THR A 201 30.32 -32.04 -41.40
CA THR A 201 31.66 -32.45 -41.01
C THR A 201 32.72 -31.41 -41.39
N GLY A 202 33.76 -31.28 -40.56
CA GLY A 202 35.12 -31.02 -41.03
C GLY A 202 35.70 -29.64 -40.75
N GLN A 203 36.53 -29.52 -39.71
CA GLN A 203 37.92 -29.10 -39.90
C GLN A 203 38.79 -29.48 -38.69
N THR A 204 39.88 -30.15 -39.03
CA THR A 204 41.04 -30.56 -38.26
C THR A 204 41.71 -29.42 -37.49
N PHE A 205 41.92 -29.59 -36.18
CA PHE A 205 43.13 -29.12 -35.51
C PHE A 205 43.68 -30.22 -34.60
N GLN A 206 44.87 -30.70 -34.98
CA GLN A 206 45.74 -31.58 -34.21
C GLN A 206 46.55 -30.76 -33.20
N GLY A 207 46.91 -31.41 -32.10
CA GLY A 207 47.91 -30.96 -31.12
C GLY A 207 47.25 -30.52 -29.82
N GLY A 208 47.37 -31.19 -28.68
CA GLY A 208 48.36 -32.18 -28.27
C GLY A 208 48.84 -31.79 -26.89
N SER A 209 48.25 -32.38 -25.84
CA SER A 209 48.98 -33.07 -24.75
C SER A 209 48.09 -33.29 -23.53
N PRO A 210 48.27 -34.40 -22.80
CA PRO A 210 47.40 -34.82 -21.70
C PRO A 210 48.08 -34.79 -20.31
N VAL A 211 47.27 -35.08 -19.28
CA VAL A 211 47.62 -35.62 -17.92
C VAL A 211 48.03 -34.56 -16.86
N PRO A 212 47.85 -34.77 -15.52
CA PRO A 212 46.98 -35.70 -14.72
C PRO A 212 45.99 -34.94 -13.79
N ALA A 213 44.85 -35.50 -13.38
CA ALA A 213 44.64 -36.34 -12.18
C ALA A 213 45.35 -35.85 -10.90
N ASP A 214 44.61 -35.11 -10.06
CA ASP A 214 44.90 -35.05 -8.63
C ASP A 214 43.60 -34.80 -7.82
N ALA A 215 43.12 -35.87 -7.18
CA ALA A 215 42.38 -35.84 -5.93
C ALA A 215 43.30 -36.56 -4.91
N PRO A 216 43.22 -36.35 -3.58
CA PRO A 216 42.11 -35.80 -2.80
C PRO A 216 42.54 -34.82 -1.68
N ARG A 217 41.64 -33.96 -1.17
CA ARG A 217 41.76 -33.42 0.21
C ARG A 217 40.40 -33.25 0.87
N THR A 218 40.03 -34.27 1.63
CA THR A 218 39.15 -34.22 2.78
C THR A 218 39.70 -33.19 3.77
N MET A 219 39.04 -32.05 3.94
CA MET A 219 39.26 -31.18 5.11
C MET A 219 38.02 -31.26 6.00
N THR A 220 38.12 -32.17 6.95
CA THR A 220 37.29 -32.23 8.14
C THR A 220 37.56 -30.97 8.96
N LEU A 221 36.67 -29.99 8.91
CA LEU A 221 36.70 -28.84 9.81
C LEU A 221 35.93 -29.20 11.09
N GLU A 222 36.74 -29.53 12.08
CA GLU A 222 36.45 -29.66 13.50
C GLU A 222 35.70 -28.42 14.02
N SER A 223 34.48 -28.63 14.52
CA SER A 223 33.69 -27.59 15.18
C SER A 223 34.13 -27.46 16.64
N PRO A 224 34.61 -26.28 17.11
CA PRO A 224 34.83 -26.07 18.52
C PRO A 224 33.49 -25.89 19.25
N ARG A 225 33.24 -26.73 20.26
CA ARG A 225 32.24 -26.51 21.31
C ARG A 225 32.70 -25.38 22.25
N PRO A 226 31.87 -24.37 22.51
CA PRO A 226 31.80 -23.73 23.83
C PRO A 226 30.50 -24.20 24.50
N SER A 227 30.58 -25.15 25.43
CA SER A 227 30.81 -24.93 26.87
C SER A 227 29.72 -24.07 27.52
N ALA A 228 28.91 -24.78 28.30
CA ALA A 228 27.87 -24.27 29.17
C ALA A 228 28.36 -23.17 30.12
N ALA A 229 27.49 -22.20 30.37
CA ALA A 229 27.46 -21.42 31.60
C ALA A 229 26.02 -20.98 31.89
N GLU A 230 25.30 -21.80 32.65
CA GLU A 230 24.27 -21.29 33.56
C GLU A 230 24.95 -20.38 34.61
N PRO A 231 24.26 -19.33 35.06
CA PRO A 231 24.28 -19.04 36.48
C PRO A 231 22.88 -19.17 37.08
N SER A 232 22.75 -20.26 37.81
CA SER A 232 21.75 -20.49 38.83
C SER A 232 22.03 -19.58 40.05
N ARG A 233 20.99 -18.85 40.47
CA ARG A 233 20.57 -18.62 41.87
C ARG A 233 21.45 -17.76 42.81
N ALA A 234 20.84 -16.68 43.33
CA ALA A 234 20.71 -16.46 44.77
C ALA A 234 19.58 -15.47 45.12
N PRO A 235 18.85 -15.68 46.24
CA PRO A 235 17.76 -14.83 46.71
C PRO A 235 18.17 -13.88 47.85
N ALA A 236 17.26 -12.92 48.11
CA ALA A 236 16.98 -12.22 49.38
C ALA A 236 18.00 -11.24 49.96
N THR A 237 17.58 -9.99 50.15
CA THR A 237 17.72 -9.31 51.45
C THR A 237 16.66 -8.22 51.61
N ASP A 238 15.64 -8.50 52.42
CA ASP A 238 14.89 -7.52 53.21
C ASP A 238 15.82 -6.99 54.30
N LEU A 239 15.93 -5.67 54.51
CA LEU A 239 16.00 -5.04 55.84
C LEU A 239 16.22 -3.52 55.80
N ALA A 240 15.49 -2.88 56.72
CA ALA A 240 15.84 -1.69 57.50
C ALA A 240 15.46 -0.30 56.98
N ALA A 241 14.35 0.16 57.55
CA ALA A 241 14.04 1.56 57.80
C ALA A 241 15.04 2.21 58.77
N ALA A 242 15.41 3.48 58.50
CA ALA A 242 15.87 4.47 59.50
C ALA A 242 15.81 5.90 58.90
N PRO A 243 15.74 6.95 59.73
CA PRO A 243 15.02 8.19 59.41
C PRO A 243 15.91 9.39 59.03
N GLY A 244 15.30 10.32 58.26
CA GLY A 244 15.37 11.76 58.53
C GLY A 244 16.68 12.50 58.27
N HIS A 245 16.93 12.87 57.02
CA HIS A 245 17.73 14.06 56.70
C HIS A 245 16.98 14.94 55.68
N THR A 246 16.47 16.08 56.17
CA THR A 246 15.88 17.16 55.37
C THR A 246 16.95 17.81 54.51
N ALA A 247 16.93 17.53 53.22
CA ALA A 247 17.74 18.23 52.23
C ALA A 247 17.18 19.65 51.97
N PRO A 248 18.05 20.66 51.75
CA PRO A 248 17.61 22.02 51.45
C PRO A 248 16.90 22.09 50.10
N GLN A 249 15.67 22.62 50.09
CA GLN A 249 14.88 22.82 48.88
C GLN A 249 15.61 23.77 47.92
N ARG A 250 16.03 23.21 46.78
CA ARG A 250 16.55 23.94 45.63
C ARG A 250 15.41 24.77 45.02
N PRO A 251 15.57 26.09 44.77
CA PRO A 251 14.54 26.90 44.14
C PRO A 251 14.11 26.29 42.80
N ALA A 252 12.84 25.97 42.67
CA ALA A 252 12.25 25.50 41.43
C ALA A 252 12.41 26.58 40.36
N ARG A 253 13.33 26.36 39.41
CA ARG A 253 13.35 27.08 38.14
C ARG A 253 12.03 26.75 37.46
N GLN A 254 11.11 27.73 37.40
CA GLN A 254 9.97 27.69 36.50
C GLN A 254 10.55 27.60 35.09
N ALA A 255 10.58 26.39 34.53
CA ALA A 255 10.77 26.18 33.12
C ALA A 255 9.49 26.68 32.45
N THR A 256 9.47 27.95 32.08
CA THR A 256 8.47 28.49 31.17
C THR A 256 8.68 27.75 29.85
N GLN A 257 7.98 26.64 29.67
CA GLN A 257 7.81 26.01 28.37
C GLN A 257 7.11 27.07 27.53
N HIS A 258 7.88 27.81 26.75
CA HIS A 258 7.36 28.67 25.71
C HIS A 258 6.72 27.72 24.69
N GLU A 259 5.45 27.43 24.92
CA GLU A 259 4.57 26.78 23.96
C GLU A 259 4.57 27.69 22.72
N GLU A 260 5.39 27.33 21.73
CA GLU A 260 5.47 28.04 20.46
C GLU A 260 4.11 27.90 19.79
N ALA A 261 3.25 28.91 20.00
CA ALA A 261 1.92 28.95 19.42
C ALA A 261 2.05 29.03 17.89
N TYR A 262 1.56 28.01 17.20
CA TYR A 262 1.52 27.95 15.75
C TYR A 262 0.21 28.55 15.21
N PRO A 263 0.24 29.23 14.04
CA PRO A 263 -0.98 29.74 13.42
C PRO A 263 -1.92 28.60 12.99
N GLU A 264 -3.20 28.71 13.34
CA GLU A 264 -4.25 27.77 12.96
C GLU A 264 -5.06 28.26 11.75
N ILE A 265 -5.93 27.39 11.22
CA ILE A 265 -6.77 27.73 10.07
C ILE A 265 -7.80 28.79 10.48
N GLY A 266 -7.82 29.91 9.76
CA GLY A 266 -8.69 31.06 10.02
C GLY A 266 -8.01 32.23 10.71
N ASP A 267 -6.78 32.06 11.20
CA ASP A 267 -5.98 33.13 11.81
C ASP A 267 -5.47 34.13 10.77
N LEU A 268 -5.20 35.35 11.24
CA LEU A 268 -4.63 36.42 10.43
C LEU A 268 -3.12 36.46 10.60
N VAL A 269 -2.41 36.62 9.49
CA VAL A 269 -0.96 36.56 9.46
C VAL A 269 -0.42 37.75 8.66
N THR A 270 0.48 38.52 9.25
CA THR A 270 1.24 39.57 8.56
C THR A 270 2.58 39.00 8.09
N HIS A 271 2.69 38.68 6.80
CA HIS A 271 3.91 38.18 6.19
C HIS A 271 4.75 39.33 5.60
N PHE A 272 6.07 39.35 5.88
CA PHE A 272 6.97 40.44 5.47
C PHE A 272 6.98 40.77 3.95
N HIS A 273 6.64 39.81 3.08
CA HIS A 273 6.56 40.02 1.63
C HIS A 273 5.13 40.14 1.08
N PHE A 274 4.15 39.53 1.75
CA PHE A 274 2.79 39.39 1.21
C PHE A 274 1.79 40.33 1.89
N GLY A 275 2.17 40.98 2.99
CA GLY A 275 1.27 41.79 3.79
C GLY A 275 0.32 40.92 4.62
N GLU A 276 -0.93 41.36 4.76
CA GLU A 276 -1.97 40.66 5.51
C GLU A 276 -2.54 39.49 4.70
N CYS A 277 -2.56 38.32 5.34
CA CYS A 277 -3.00 37.06 4.77
C CYS A 277 -3.86 36.30 5.79
N GLU A 278 -4.77 35.46 5.30
CA GLU A 278 -5.52 34.52 6.13
C GLU A 278 -4.97 33.10 5.94
N VAL A 279 -4.80 32.36 7.04
CA VAL A 279 -4.38 30.95 6.99
C VAL A 279 -5.56 30.10 6.55
N ILE A 280 -5.45 29.44 5.40
CA ILE A 280 -6.49 28.55 4.87
C ILE A 280 -6.14 27.07 5.04
N GLY A 281 -4.92 26.76 5.49
CA GLY A 281 -4.46 25.40 5.74
C GLY A 281 -3.11 25.41 6.46
N SER A 282 -2.91 24.46 7.37
CA SER A 282 -1.65 24.24 8.09
C SER A 282 -1.42 22.74 8.21
N ASP A 283 -0.22 22.28 7.90
CA ASP A 283 0.22 20.89 8.08
C ASP A 283 1.27 20.74 9.20
N GLY A 284 1.53 21.81 9.94
CA GLY A 284 2.56 21.89 10.99
C GLY A 284 3.98 22.21 10.50
N GLU A 285 4.29 21.97 9.22
CA GLU A 285 5.59 22.29 8.62
C GLU A 285 5.49 23.49 7.65
N ARG A 286 4.34 23.63 7.01
CA ARG A 286 3.98 24.60 5.98
C ARG A 286 2.59 25.14 6.25
N ILE A 287 2.39 26.39 5.83
CA ILE A 287 1.10 27.06 5.89
C ILE A 287 0.69 27.54 4.50
N ARG A 288 -0.61 27.44 4.22
CA ARG A 288 -1.23 28.01 3.02
C ARG A 288 -1.90 29.33 3.40
N LEU A 289 -1.39 30.40 2.80
CA LEU A 289 -1.82 31.77 3.04
C LEU A 289 -2.63 32.27 1.84
N ARG A 290 -3.83 32.79 2.10
CA ARG A 290 -4.63 33.54 1.13
C ARG A 290 -4.40 35.03 1.34
N GLN A 291 -3.84 35.71 0.35
CA GLN A 291 -3.63 37.16 0.39
C GLN A 291 -4.97 37.90 0.32
N GLU A 292 -5.17 38.89 1.19
CA GLU A 292 -6.42 39.65 1.23
C GLU A 292 -6.58 40.55 -0.01
N ARG A 293 -5.48 41.12 -0.50
CA ARG A 293 -5.51 42.08 -1.62
C ARG A 293 -5.88 41.44 -2.96
N ASP A 294 -5.38 40.24 -3.25
CA ASP A 294 -5.50 39.61 -4.58
C ASP A 294 -6.15 38.21 -4.55
N GLY A 295 -6.45 37.68 -3.36
CA GLY A 295 -7.04 36.35 -3.17
C GLY A 295 -6.10 35.20 -3.54
N ARG A 296 -4.83 35.46 -3.90
CA ARG A 296 -3.90 34.41 -4.32
C ARG A 296 -3.49 33.57 -3.12
N VAL A 297 -3.43 32.27 -3.36
CA VAL A 297 -2.97 31.29 -2.39
C VAL A 297 -1.47 31.04 -2.57
N ARG A 298 -0.71 31.13 -1.48
CA ARG A 298 0.73 30.85 -1.43
C ARG A 298 1.03 29.86 -0.32
N GLU A 299 1.94 28.94 -0.58
CA GLU A 299 2.44 28.00 0.42
C GLU A 299 3.80 28.48 0.92
N VAL A 300 3.99 28.47 2.24
CA VAL A 300 5.22 28.95 2.88
C VAL A 300 5.65 27.96 3.96
N ALA A 301 6.94 27.58 3.94
CA ALA A 301 7.52 26.70 4.95
C ALA A 301 7.80 27.48 6.25
N LEU A 302 7.30 26.98 7.38
CA LEU A 302 7.46 27.58 8.71
C LEU A 302 8.90 27.51 9.21
N THR A 303 9.67 26.51 8.77
CA THR A 303 11.07 26.30 9.16
C THR A 303 12.00 27.46 8.83
N MET A 304 11.64 28.25 7.81
CA MET A 304 12.39 29.41 7.32
C MET A 304 11.94 30.73 7.94
N LEU A 305 10.94 30.69 8.83
CA LEU A 305 10.30 31.86 9.40
C LEU A 305 10.44 31.89 10.92
N LYS A 306 10.46 33.11 11.46
CA LYS A 306 10.32 33.38 12.87
C LYS A 306 8.89 33.82 13.12
N ILE A 307 8.18 33.10 13.98
CA ILE A 307 6.80 33.38 14.37
C ILE A 307 6.84 34.23 15.65
N GLU A 308 6.30 35.44 15.59
CA GLU A 308 6.11 36.27 16.78
C GLU A 308 4.82 35.87 17.52
N ALA A 309 4.78 36.12 18.83
CA ALA A 309 3.62 35.78 19.66
C ALA A 309 2.33 36.42 19.13
N PRO A 310 1.19 35.69 19.15
CA PRO A 310 -0.05 36.18 18.59
C PRO A 310 -0.59 37.38 19.38
N VAL A 311 -1.13 38.36 18.65
CA VAL A 311 -1.90 39.47 19.21
C VAL A 311 -3.37 39.21 18.93
N LEU A 312 -4.21 39.23 19.95
CA LEU A 312 -5.65 39.07 19.77
C LEU A 312 -6.23 40.34 19.13
N ASP A 313 -6.90 40.21 17.99
CA ASP A 313 -7.58 41.33 17.35
C ASP A 313 -8.91 41.61 18.08
N PRO A 314 -9.11 42.81 18.66
CA PRO A 314 -10.29 43.10 19.47
C PRO A 314 -11.58 43.16 18.64
N VAL A 315 -11.50 43.35 17.32
CA VAL A 315 -12.68 43.48 16.46
C VAL A 315 -13.17 42.12 15.98
N THR A 316 -12.24 41.25 15.60
CA THR A 316 -12.56 39.95 14.99
C THR A 316 -12.50 38.79 15.98
N GLY A 317 -11.83 38.99 17.13
CA GLY A 317 -11.54 37.92 18.09
C GLY A 317 -10.53 36.89 17.58
N LYS A 318 -9.95 37.10 16.39
CA LYS A 318 -8.98 36.20 15.77
C LYS A 318 -7.56 36.48 16.26
N HIS A 319 -6.72 35.46 16.25
CA HIS A 319 -5.30 35.63 16.53
C HIS A 319 -4.59 36.23 15.31
N ARG A 320 -3.77 37.26 15.55
CA ARG A 320 -2.93 37.90 14.54
C ARG A 320 -1.47 37.57 14.80
N PHE A 321 -0.86 36.83 13.88
CA PHE A 321 0.56 36.47 13.93
C PHE A 321 1.38 37.34 13.01
N LYS A 322 2.65 37.58 13.38
CA LYS A 322 3.61 38.27 12.52
C LYS A 322 4.76 37.34 12.16
N LEU A 323 5.01 37.21 10.85
CA LEU A 323 6.05 36.33 10.30
C LEU A 323 7.23 37.16 9.80
N ALA A 324 8.39 36.93 10.41
CA ALA A 324 9.67 37.50 10.01
C ALA A 324 10.57 36.43 9.38
N ARG A 325 11.58 36.85 8.60
CA ARG A 325 12.62 35.93 8.12
C ARG A 325 13.45 35.46 9.31
N LYS A 326 13.73 34.17 9.37
CA LYS A 326 14.74 33.61 10.26
C LYS A 326 16.11 33.95 9.64
N HIS A 327 16.90 34.79 10.33
CA HIS A 327 18.26 35.12 9.93
C HIS A 327 19.22 33.97 10.24
#